data_AF-A0AAD1CDZ6-F1
#
_entry.id   AF-A0AAD1CDZ6-F1
#
_cell.length_a   1.000
_cell.length_b   1.000
_cell.length_c   1.000
_cell.angle_alpha   90.00
_cell.angle_beta   90.00
_cell.angle_gamma   90.00
#
_symmetry.space_group_name_H-M   'P 1'
#
loop_
_entity.id
_entity.type
_entity.pdbx_description
1 polymer ?
#
loop_
_entity_poly.entity_id
_entity_poly.type
_entity_poly.pdbx_seq_one_letter_code
_entity_poly.pdbx_strand_id
1 'polypeptide(L)'
;MLACGTSKVGSKHYECENPYCEHRKVIYNSCKSKACSSCGVMLTEKWIAKQLSILPKCEYQHMTLTMPDKLWPIFRLNPWLINLLYRCAVSAFLSFAKKRGIEIGLFCVVHTFGRQLN
;
A
#
# COMPACT_ATOMS: atom_id res chain seq x y z
N MET A 1 7.34 -7.57 18.25
CA MET A 1 6.42 -6.42 18.11
C MET A 1 6.30 -5.65 19.43
N LEU A 2 5.82 -6.29 20.50
CA LEU A 2 5.65 -5.69 21.84
C LEU A 2 6.94 -5.16 22.46
N ALA A 3 8.10 -5.69 22.05
CA ALA A 3 9.41 -5.26 22.53
C ALA A 3 10.08 -4.17 21.67
N CYS A 4 9.39 -3.59 20.68
CA CYS A 4 9.97 -2.55 19.83
C CYS A 4 10.38 -1.32 20.66
N GLY A 5 11.58 -0.80 20.45
CA GLY A 5 12.07 0.36 21.20
C GLY A 5 12.46 0.05 22.65
N THR A 6 12.67 -1.23 22.98
CA THR A 6 13.16 -1.65 24.30
C THR A 6 14.55 -2.28 24.20
N SER A 7 15.21 -2.50 25.33
CA SER A 7 16.52 -3.16 25.39
C SER A 7 16.54 -4.55 24.75
N LYS A 8 15.40 -5.24 24.68
CA LYS A 8 15.29 -6.60 24.11
C LYS A 8 15.55 -6.68 22.60
N VAL A 9 15.57 -5.57 21.88
CA VAL A 9 15.87 -5.51 20.44
C VAL A 9 17.25 -4.89 20.15
N GLY A 10 18.07 -4.76 21.18
CA GLY A 10 19.40 -4.15 21.11
C GLY A 10 19.36 -2.62 21.12
N SER A 11 20.52 -2.00 21.33
CA SER A 11 20.69 -0.56 21.46
C SER A 11 21.93 -0.05 20.74
N LYS A 12 21.92 1.24 20.42
CA LYS A 12 23.09 2.03 20.07
C LYS A 12 23.40 2.97 21.22
N HIS A 13 24.69 3.08 21.52
CA HIS A 13 25.21 3.92 22.59
C HIS A 13 25.96 5.08 21.95
N TYR A 14 25.62 6.29 22.34
CA TYR A 14 26.26 7.52 21.89
C TYR A 14 26.85 8.21 23.10
N GLU A 15 28.13 8.54 22.98
CA GLU A 15 28.93 9.22 23.99
C GLU A 15 29.67 10.36 23.31
N CYS A 16 29.95 11.43 24.05
CA CYS A 16 30.75 12.53 23.54
C CYS A 16 32.21 12.11 23.46
N GLU A 17 32.93 12.57 22.44
CA GLU A 17 34.38 12.31 22.32
C GLU A 17 35.19 13.07 23.39
N ASN A 18 34.62 14.11 24.01
CA ASN A 18 35.25 14.83 25.11
C ASN A 18 35.30 13.94 26.37
N PRO A 19 36.51 13.59 26.89
CA PRO A 19 36.66 12.73 28.07
C PRO A 19 36.04 13.30 29.36
N TYR A 20 35.78 14.61 29.41
CA TYR A 20 35.18 15.29 30.56
C TYR A 20 33.65 15.43 30.46
N CYS A 21 33.04 14.92 29.39
CA CYS A 21 31.60 14.99 29.17
C CYS A 21 30.93 13.67 29.53
N GLU A 22 30.17 13.64 30.63
CA GLU A 22 29.46 12.43 31.10
C GLU A 22 28.15 12.15 30.36
N HIS A 23 27.82 12.94 29.34
CA HIS A 23 26.56 12.78 28.62
C HIS A 23 26.56 11.51 27.77
N ARG A 24 25.69 10.56 28.13
CA ARG A 24 25.46 9.31 27.40
C ARG A 24 24.02 9.20 26.95
N LYS A 25 23.81 8.83 25.69
CA LYS A 25 22.49 8.57 25.12
C LYS A 25 22.40 7.13 24.61
N VAL A 26 21.41 6.39 25.11
CA VAL A 26 21.10 5.03 24.65
C VAL A 26 19.84 5.09 23.81
N ILE A 27 19.92 4.59 22.57
CA ILE A 27 18.79 4.52 21.65
C ILE A 27 18.51 3.05 21.36
N TYR A 28 17.33 2.57 21.75
CA TYR A 28 16.90 1.21 21.45
C TYR A 28 16.49 1.07 19.99
N ASN A 29 16.83 -0.07 19.39
CA ASN A 29 16.53 -0.33 18.00
C ASN A 29 15.02 -0.56 17.77
N SER A 30 14.59 -0.31 16.55
CA SER A 30 13.24 -0.63 16.11
C SER A 30 13.16 -2.09 15.64
N CYS A 31 12.01 -2.74 15.83
CA CYS A 31 11.85 -4.15 15.48
C CYS A 31 11.68 -4.40 13.97
N LYS A 32 11.50 -3.35 13.16
CA LYS A 32 11.33 -3.38 11.69
C LYS A 32 10.18 -4.29 11.18
N SER A 33 9.30 -4.74 12.05
CA SER A 33 8.15 -5.57 11.68
C SER A 33 7.02 -4.71 11.12
N LYS A 34 6.41 -5.16 10.01
CA LYS A 34 5.23 -4.52 9.40
C LYS A 34 4.02 -4.50 10.32
N ALA A 35 3.91 -5.48 11.22
CA ALA A 35 2.78 -5.59 12.13
C ALA A 35 2.95 -4.72 13.38
N CYS A 36 4.12 -4.14 13.62
CA CYS A 36 4.33 -3.16 14.69
C CYS A 36 3.69 -1.82 14.33
N SER A 37 2.90 -1.24 15.24
CA SER A 37 2.24 0.04 15.03
C SER A 37 3.21 1.19 14.73
N SER A 38 4.39 1.24 15.36
CA SER A 38 5.38 2.28 15.08
C SER A 38 6.18 2.00 13.79
N CYS A 39 6.77 0.79 13.66
CA CYS A 39 7.61 0.47 12.50
C CYS A 39 6.78 0.33 11.22
N GLY A 40 5.63 -0.33 11.31
CA GLY A 40 4.71 -0.57 10.21
C GLY A 40 4.17 0.73 9.63
N VAL A 41 3.72 1.66 10.48
CA VAL A 41 3.26 2.99 10.02
C VAL A 41 4.38 3.71 9.29
N MET A 42 5.60 3.80 9.86
CA MET A 42 6.73 4.45 9.19
C MET A 42 7.08 3.80 7.85
N LEU A 43 7.02 2.47 7.75
CA LEU A 43 7.23 1.75 6.49
C LEU A 43 6.12 2.06 5.47
N THR A 44 4.87 2.13 5.92
CA THR A 44 3.72 2.52 5.09
C THR A 44 3.88 3.94 4.57
N GLU A 45 4.24 4.90 5.42
CA GLU A 45 4.48 6.30 5.02
C GLU A 45 5.60 6.40 3.99
N LYS A 46 6.73 5.70 4.19
CA LYS A 46 7.80 5.65 3.18
C LYS A 46 7.34 5.05 1.86
N TRP A 47 6.50 4.02 1.92
CA TRP A 47 5.94 3.41 0.72
C TRP A 47 4.99 4.38 0.00
N ILE A 48 4.10 5.06 0.71
CA ILE A 48 3.20 6.08 0.17
C ILE A 48 4.01 7.20 -0.49
N ALA A 49 5.00 7.76 0.20
CA ALA A 49 5.86 8.82 -0.35
C ALA A 49 6.55 8.38 -1.64
N LYS A 50 7.05 7.14 -1.69
CA LYS A 50 7.62 6.56 -2.90
C LYS A 50 6.58 6.42 -4.02
N GLN A 51 5.36 5.96 -3.73
CA GLN A 51 4.31 5.87 -4.74
C GLN A 51 3.93 7.26 -5.27
N LEU A 52 3.73 8.23 -4.39
CA LEU A 52 3.42 9.61 -4.74
C LEU A 52 4.51 10.25 -5.63
N SER A 53 5.78 9.89 -5.43
CA SER A 53 6.87 10.37 -6.30
C SER A 53 6.85 9.80 -7.72
N ILE A 54 6.19 8.65 -7.93
CA ILE A 54 6.09 7.96 -9.23
C ILE A 54 4.79 8.36 -9.96
N LEU A 55 3.74 8.72 -9.22
CA LEU A 55 2.46 9.07 -9.80
C LEU A 55 2.57 10.33 -10.69
N PRO A 56 1.84 10.37 -11.82
CA PRO A 56 1.78 11.57 -12.65
C PRO A 56 1.25 12.77 -11.85
N LYS A 57 1.79 13.96 -12.14
CA LYS A 57 1.31 15.23 -11.56
C LYS A 57 0.01 15.67 -12.24
N CYS A 58 -1.08 14.95 -12.00
CA CYS A 58 -2.41 15.27 -12.50
C CYS A 58 -3.48 14.97 -11.44
N GLU A 59 -4.69 15.50 -11.66
CA GLU A 59 -5.86 15.07 -10.90
C GLU A 59 -6.19 13.62 -11.27
N TYR A 60 -6.50 12.81 -10.26
CA TYR A 60 -6.90 11.42 -10.44
C TYR A 60 -8.05 11.08 -9.52
N GLN A 61 -8.87 10.13 -9.95
CA GLN A 61 -9.99 9.61 -9.19
C GLN A 61 -9.87 8.11 -9.04
N HIS A 62 -10.06 7.61 -7.81
CA HIS A 62 -10.14 6.18 -7.55
C HIS A 62 -11.60 5.72 -7.68
N MET A 63 -11.82 4.72 -8.54
CA MET A 63 -13.15 4.15 -8.79
C MET A 63 -13.13 2.64 -8.55
N THR A 64 -14.12 2.14 -7.81
CA THR A 64 -14.27 0.71 -7.52
C THR A 64 -15.49 0.16 -8.23
N LEU A 65 -15.27 -0.78 -9.15
CA LEU A 65 -16.34 -1.54 -9.78
C LEU A 65 -16.50 -2.86 -9.01
N THR A 66 -17.67 -3.04 -8.40
CA THR A 66 -17.97 -4.26 -7.64
C THR A 66 -18.77 -5.21 -8.52
N MET A 67 -18.29 -6.45 -8.66
CA MET A 67 -19.02 -7.49 -9.37
C MET A 67 -20.27 -7.90 -8.58
N PRO A 68 -21.44 -8.01 -9.23
CA PRO A 68 -22.61 -8.65 -8.64
C PRO A 68 -22.29 -10.05 -8.11
N ASP A 69 -22.79 -10.35 -6.92
CA ASP A 69 -22.64 -11.62 -6.21
C ASP A 69 -23.09 -12.84 -7.01
N LYS A 70 -24.17 -12.70 -7.80
CA LYS A 70 -24.70 -13.71 -8.71
C LYS A 70 -23.67 -14.23 -9.72
N LEU A 71 -22.66 -13.42 -10.06
CA LEU A 71 -21.60 -13.80 -11.00
C LEU A 71 -20.40 -14.45 -10.32
N TRP A 72 -20.25 -14.35 -8.99
CA TRP A 72 -19.08 -14.89 -8.29
C TRP A 72 -18.86 -16.39 -8.52
N PRO A 73 -19.89 -17.27 -8.53
CA PRO A 73 -19.68 -18.70 -8.81
C PRO A 73 -19.04 -18.96 -10.17
N ILE A 74 -19.38 -18.16 -11.18
CA ILE A 74 -18.84 -18.30 -12.54
C ILE A 74 -17.33 -18.01 -12.53
N PHE A 75 -16.91 -16.90 -11.93
CA PHE A 75 -15.49 -16.54 -11.88
C PHE A 75 -14.68 -17.42 -10.93
N ARG A 76 -15.31 -17.94 -9.87
CA ARG A 76 -14.68 -18.91 -8.96
C ARG A 76 -14.35 -20.21 -9.69
N LEU A 77 -15.27 -20.71 -10.51
CA LEU A 77 -15.06 -21.94 -11.30
C LEU A 77 -14.19 -21.71 -12.54
N ASN A 78 -14.09 -20.46 -13.01
CA ASN A 78 -13.37 -20.11 -14.23
C ASN A 78 -12.40 -18.93 -13.99
N PRO A 79 -11.29 -19.11 -13.24
CA PRO A 79 -10.41 -18.02 -12.85
C PRO A 79 -9.77 -17.26 -14.03
N TRP A 80 -9.60 -17.90 -15.18
CA TRP A 80 -9.07 -17.25 -16.39
C TRP A 80 -9.97 -16.11 -16.89
N LEU A 81 -11.27 -16.12 -16.57
CA LEU A 81 -12.21 -15.06 -16.94
C LEU A 81 -11.93 -13.76 -16.18
N ILE A 82 -11.18 -13.79 -15.07
CA ILE A 82 -10.82 -12.58 -14.32
C ILE A 82 -10.10 -11.56 -15.22
N ASN A 83 -9.35 -12.04 -16.22
CA ASN A 83 -8.70 -11.19 -17.22
C ASN A 83 -9.69 -10.40 -18.08
N LEU A 84 -10.94 -10.85 -18.20
CA LEU A 84 -11.98 -10.09 -18.92
C LEU A 84 -12.46 -8.90 -18.09
N LEU A 85 -12.41 -8.97 -16.76
CA LEU A 85 -12.92 -7.90 -15.89
C LEU A 85 -12.16 -6.59 -16.05
N TYR A 86 -10.82 -6.65 -16.10
CA TYR A 86 -10.03 -5.44 -16.33
C TYR A 86 -10.31 -4.87 -17.73
N ARG A 87 -10.47 -5.73 -18.76
CA ARG A 87 -10.78 -5.29 -20.12
C ARG A 87 -12.15 -4.62 -20.21
N CYS A 88 -13.16 -5.19 -19.55
CA CYS A 88 -14.50 -4.61 -19.49
C CYS A 88 -14.48 -3.24 -18.80
N ALA A 89 -13.80 -3.12 -17.66
CA ALA A 89 -13.65 -1.86 -16.94
C ALA A 89 -12.96 -0.79 -17.81
N VAL A 90 -11.81 -1.12 -18.40
CA VAL A 90 -11.05 -0.21 -19.27
C VAL A 90 -11.88 0.21 -20.48
N SER A 91 -12.54 -0.73 -21.16
CA SER A 91 -13.38 -0.45 -22.32
C SER A 91 -14.54 0.47 -21.96
N ALA A 92 -15.19 0.29 -20.81
CA ALA A 92 -16.26 1.17 -20.34
C ALA A 92 -15.77 2.60 -20.12
N PHE A 93 -14.63 2.78 -19.44
CA PHE A 93 -14.06 4.10 -19.17
C PHE A 93 -13.55 4.80 -20.44
N LEU A 94 -12.85 4.10 -21.32
CA LEU A 94 -12.41 4.66 -22.60
C LEU A 94 -13.61 5.07 -23.48
N SER A 95 -14.68 4.25 -23.49
CA SER A 95 -15.91 4.59 -24.21
C SER A 95 -16.59 5.82 -23.63
N PHE A 96 -16.62 5.94 -22.30
CA PHE A 96 -17.14 7.12 -21.61
C PHE A 96 -16.32 8.38 -21.95
N ALA A 97 -15.00 8.29 -21.84
CA ALA A 97 -14.07 9.39 -22.14
C ALA A 97 -14.20 9.88 -23.58
N LYS A 98 -14.25 8.95 -24.54
CA LYS A 98 -14.49 9.25 -25.96
C LYS A 98 -15.79 10.01 -26.18
N LYS A 99 -16.89 9.59 -25.55
CA LYS A 99 -18.19 10.29 -25.64
C LYS A 99 -18.16 11.70 -25.03
N ARG A 100 -17.27 11.93 -24.07
CA ARG A 100 -17.08 13.24 -23.42
C ARG A 100 -15.98 14.09 -24.06
N GLY A 101 -15.27 13.57 -25.07
CA GLY A 101 -14.16 14.27 -25.72
C GLY A 101 -12.97 14.52 -24.79
N ILE A 102 -12.79 13.69 -23.76
CA ILE A 102 -11.67 13.81 -22.81
C ILE A 102 -10.67 12.67 -22.99
N GLU A 103 -9.40 12.95 -22.72
CA GLU A 103 -8.35 11.93 -22.66
C GLU A 103 -8.12 11.51 -21.20
N ILE A 104 -7.97 10.21 -20.97
CA ILE A 104 -7.78 9.64 -19.63
C ILE A 104 -6.66 8.60 -19.63
N GLY A 105 -5.90 8.57 -18.53
CA GLY A 105 -5.03 7.45 -18.17
C GLY A 105 -5.73 6.53 -17.18
N LEU A 106 -5.51 5.22 -17.30
CA LEU A 106 -6.15 4.22 -16.45
C LEU A 106 -5.11 3.30 -15.80
N PHE A 107 -5.15 3.20 -14.48
CA PHE A 107 -4.48 2.15 -13.71
C PHE A 107 -5.56 1.23 -13.14
N CYS A 108 -5.53 -0.06 -13.49
CA CYS A 108 -6.52 -1.03 -13.05
C CYS A 108 -5.86 -2.11 -12.20
N VAL A 109 -6.46 -2.38 -11.03
CA VAL A 109 -6.09 -3.48 -10.15
C VAL A 109 -7.34 -4.31 -9.91
N VAL A 110 -7.23 -5.63 -10.05
CA VAL A 110 -8.34 -6.55 -9.78
C VAL A 110 -8.17 -7.13 -8.39
N HIS A 111 -9.16 -6.89 -7.52
CA HIS A 111 -9.25 -7.54 -6.22
C HIS A 111 -10.15 -8.76 -6.35
N THR A 112 -9.59 -9.95 -6.16
CA THR A 112 -10.32 -11.24 -6.26
C THR A 112 -10.91 -11.69 -4.94
N PHE A 113 -10.47 -11.12 -3.82
CA PHE A 113 -10.95 -11.42 -2.48
C PHE A 113 -11.38 -10.14 -1.78
N GLY A 114 -12.57 -10.18 -1.19
CA GLY A 114 -13.03 -9.15 -0.28
C GLY A 114 -12.30 -9.22 1.06
N ARG A 115 -12.54 -8.23 1.92
CA ARG A 115 -11.97 -8.17 3.27
C ARG A 115 -12.49 -9.29 4.19
N GLN A 116 -13.65 -9.87 3.85
CA GLN A 116 -14.13 -11.09 4.49
C GLN A 116 -13.34 -12.28 3.94
N LEU A 117 -12.46 -12.82 4.79
CA LEU A 117 -11.95 -14.18 4.67
C LEU A 117 -13.14 -15.10 4.99
N ASN A 118 -13.92 -15.46 3.98
CA ASN A 118 -14.86 -16.59 4.06
C ASN A 118 -14.08 -17.89 3.82
#